data_AF-A0A377UU26-F1
#
_entry.id   AF-A0A377UU26-F1
#
_cell.length_a   1.000
_cell.length_b   1.000
_cell.length_c   1.000
_cell.angle_alpha   90.00
_cell.angle_beta   90.00
_cell.angle_gamma   90.00
#
_symmetry.space_group_name_H-M   'P 1'
#
loop_
_entity.id
_entity.type
_entity.pdbx_description
1 polymer ?
#
loop_
_entity_poly.entity_id
_entity_poly.type
_entity_poly.pdbx_seq_one_letter_code
_entity_poly.pdbx_strand_id
1 'polypeptide(L)' 'MHMTLKIGAGRSLESRQDVGDMLFALIKSHFATLMESRYLALSFAMEELDPTLNYKQNNVHGVI' A
#
# COMPACT_ATOMS: atom_id res chain seq x y z
N MET A 1 -4.41 -2.75 13.46
CA MET A 1 -4.46 -1.77 12.36
C MET A 1 -4.38 -2.54 11.05
N HIS A 2 -5.31 -2.25 10.13
CA HIS A 2 -5.30 -2.79 8.78
C HIS A 2 -5.07 -1.65 7.78
N MET A 3 -4.26 -1.90 6.76
CA MET A 3 -3.93 -0.96 5.71
C MET A 3 -4.13 -1.62 4.34
N THR A 4 -4.63 -0.85 3.38
CA THR A 4 -4.79 -1.29 2.00
C THR A 4 -4.12 -0.30 1.07
N LEU A 5 -3.23 -0.78 0.20
CA LEU A 5 -2.68 -0.01 -0.90
C LEU A 5 -3.40 -0.39 -2.19
N LYS A 6 -4.17 0.55 -2.75
CA LYS A 6 -4.80 0.37 -4.06
C LYS A 6 -3.90 0.94 -5.15
N ILE A 7 -3.60 0.13 -6.15
CA ILE A 7 -2.77 0.51 -7.30
C ILE A 7 -3.55 0.34 -8.61
N GLY A 8 -3.12 1.01 -9.69
CA GLY A 8 -3.63 0.67 -11.01
C GLY A 8 -3.19 -0.74 -11.42
N ALA A 9 -4.05 -1.45 -12.14
CA ALA A 9 -3.73 -2.77 -12.66
C ALA A 9 -2.57 -2.74 -13.69
N GLY A 10 -1.94 -3.90 -13.90
CA GLY A 10 -0.99 -4.13 -15.00
C GLY A 10 0.47 -4.24 -14.59
N ARG A 11 0.77 -4.28 -13.28
CA ARG A 11 2.11 -4.59 -12.77
C ARG A 11 2.27 -6.09 -12.60
N SER A 12 3.47 -6.60 -12.87
CA SER A 12 3.80 -8.01 -12.63
C SER A 12 3.62 -8.39 -11.16
N LEU A 13 3.35 -9.66 -10.89
CA LEU A 13 3.26 -10.16 -9.53
C LEU A 13 4.57 -9.94 -8.76
N GLU A 14 5.72 -10.19 -9.40
CA GLU A 14 7.05 -9.95 -8.84
C GLU A 14 7.24 -8.51 -8.37
N SER A 15 6.94 -7.53 -9.24
CA SER A 15 7.06 -6.11 -8.89
C SER A 15 6.12 -5.73 -7.75
N ARG A 16 4.90 -6.31 -7.70
CA ARG A 16 3.96 -6.08 -6.60
C ARG A 16 4.45 -6.71 -5.28
N GLN A 17 5.06 -7.89 -5.36
CA GLN A 17 5.62 -8.58 -4.20
C GLN A 17 6.80 -7.78 -3.62
N ASP A 18 7.74 -7.36 -4.45
CA ASP A 18 8.91 -6.57 -4.02
C ASP A 18 8.51 -5.28 -3.31
N VAL A 19 7.54 -4.54 -3.88
CA VAL A 19 7.02 -3.31 -3.29
C VAL A 19 6.22 -3.61 -2.02
N GLY A 20 5.43 -4.68 -2.01
CA GLY A 20 4.66 -5.11 -0.85
C GLY A 20 5.55 -5.44 0.34
N ASP A 21 6.61 -6.20 0.12
CA ASP A 21 7.57 -6.59 1.15
C ASP A 21 8.35 -5.39 1.68
N MET A 22 8.83 -4.52 0.79
CA MET A 22 9.50 -3.28 1.16
C MET A 22 8.60 -2.38 2.02
N LEU A 23 7.36 -2.15 1.58
CA LEU A 23 6.43 -1.28 2.28
C LEU A 23 6.00 -1.86 3.63
N PHE A 24 5.77 -3.18 3.69
CA PHE A 24 5.41 -3.82 4.96
C PHE A 24 6.56 -3.82 5.96
N ALA A 25 7.81 -3.95 5.51
CA ALA A 25 8.98 -3.75 6.36
C ALA A 25 9.05 -2.33 6.93
N LEU A 26 8.79 -1.31 6.11
CA LEU A 26 8.73 0.09 6.54
C LEU A 26 7.61 0.32 7.57
N ILE A 27 6.42 -0.21 7.32
CA ILE A 27 5.27 -0.15 8.24
C ILE A 27 5.65 -0.76 9.60
N LYS A 28 6.25 -1.96 9.62
CA LYS A 28 6.71 -2.60 10.86
C LYS A 28 7.72 -1.73 11.61
N SER A 29 8.70 -1.15 10.89
CA SER A 29 9.70 -0.27 11.49
C SER A 29 9.06 0.97 12.12
N HIS A 30 8.09 1.59 11.44
CA HIS A 30 7.37 2.75 11.96
C HIS A 30 6.59 2.44 13.24
N PHE A 31 5.98 1.25 13.34
CA PHE A 31 5.17 0.86 14.49
C PHE A 31 5.93 0.11 15.59
N ALA A 32 7.25 -0.12 15.44
CA ALA A 32 8.05 -0.96 16.34
C ALA A 32 7.87 -0.58 17.82
N THR A 33 8.07 0.68 18.18
CA THR A 33 7.93 1.18 19.57
C THR A 33 6.52 0.95 20.12
N LEU A 34 5.48 1.10 19.28
CA LEU A 34 4.10 0.88 19.72
C LEU A 34 3.81 -0.60 19.94
N MET A 35 4.35 -1.48 19.10
CA MET A 35 4.23 -2.94 19.27
C MET A 35 4.95 -3.45 20.51
N GLU A 36 6.05 -2.80 20.92
CA GLU A 36 6.75 -3.12 22.18
C GLU A 36 5.95 -2.69 23.42
N SER A 37 5.24 -1.56 23.34
CA SER A 37 4.52 -0.98 24.48
C SER A 37 3.13 -1.59 24.75
N ARG A 38 2.52 -2.25 23.76
CA ARG A 38 1.15 -2.76 23.85
C ARG A 38 0.86 -3.83 22.80
N TYR A 39 -0.19 -4.62 23.04
CA TYR A 39 -0.71 -5.52 22.02
C TYR A 39 -1.23 -4.74 20.82
N LEU A 40 -0.59 -4.96 19.68
CA LEU A 40 -0.95 -4.34 18.40
C LEU A 40 -0.77 -5.37 17.29
N ALA A 41 -1.83 -5.59 16.52
CA ALA A 41 -1.77 -6.37 15.28
C ALA A 41 -1.64 -5.43 14.08
N LEU A 42 -0.73 -5.75 13.16
CA LEU A 42 -0.57 -5.05 11.88
C LEU A 42 -0.93 -5.99 10.73
N SER A 43 -1.71 -5.48 9.78
CA SER A 43 -1.98 -6.19 8.52
C SER A 43 -1.96 -5.21 7.36
N PHE A 44 -1.56 -5.72 6.20
CA PHE A 44 -1.41 -4.96 4.97
C PHE A 44 -1.90 -5.79 3.78
N ALA A 45 -2.66 -5.18 2.88
CA ALA A 45 -3.09 -5.76 1.62
C ALA A 45 -2.78 -4.81 0.46
N MET A 46 -2.42 -5.38 -0.68
CA MET A 46 -2.30 -4.66 -1.94
C MET A 46 -3.38 -5.13 -2.90
N GLU A 47 -4.12 -4.18 -3.46
CA GLU A 47 -5.24 -4.44 -4.36
C GLU A 47 -5.05 -3.69 -5.68
N GLU A 48 -5.27 -4.36 -6.80
CA GLU A 48 -5.36 -3.71 -8.11
C GLU A 48 -6.77 -3.14 -8.29
N LEU A 49 -6.85 -1.87 -8.70
CA LEU A 49 -8.08 -1.24 -9.14
C LEU A 49 -8.56 -1.88 -10.45
N ASP A 50 -9.87 -1.89 -10.66
CA ASP A 50 -10.43 -2.38 -11.92
C ASP A 50 -9.77 -1.66 -13.11
N PRO A 51 -9.32 -2.40 -14.14
CA PRO A 51 -8.61 -1.81 -15.27
C PRO A 51 -9.50 -0.94 -16.17
N THR A 52 -10.82 -1.17 -16.19
CA THR A 52 -11.78 -0.50 -17.08
C THR A 52 -12.68 0.46 -16.33
N LEU A 53 -13.18 0.06 -15.17
CA LEU A 53 -14.14 0.79 -14.35
C LEU A 53 -13.43 1.64 -13.28
N ASN A 54 -12.43 2.42 -13.72
CA ASN A 54 -11.62 3.27 -12.84
C ASN A 54 -11.50 4.68 -13.43
N TYR A 55 -12.53 5.49 -13.19
CA TYR A 55 -12.66 6.86 -13.67
C TYR A 55 -11.88 7.83 -12.77
N LYS A 56 -11.11 8.74 -13.38
CA LYS A 56 -10.26 9.70 -12.67
C LYS A 56 -10.47 11.12 -13.20
N GLN A 57 -10.67 12.09 -12.32
CA GLN A 57 -10.55 13.51 -12.62
C GLN A 57 -9.66 14.14 -11.56
N ASN A 58 -8.52 14.68 -11.98
CA ASN A 58 -7.51 15.25 -11.08
C ASN A 58 -6.94 16.53 -11.70
N ASN A 59 -7.03 17.66 -10.99
CA ASN A 59 -6.52 18.97 -11.43
C ASN A 59 -5.13 19.31 -10.87
N VAL A 60 -4.52 18.39 -10.12
CA VAL A 60 -3.22 18.55 -9.45
C VAL A 60 -2.05 18.22 -10.38
N HIS A 61 -2.31 17.61 -11.55
CA HIS A 61 -1.29 17.26 -12.55
C HIS A 61 -0.66 18.48 -13.25
N GLY A 62 -1.13 19.70 -12.98
CA GLY A 62 -0.49 20.94 -13.46
C GLY A 62 0.71 21.40 -12.64
N VAL A 63 1.09 20.69 -11.57
CA VAL A 63 2.13 21.11 -10.60
C VAL A 63 3.24 20.05 -10.43
N ILE A 64 3.40 19.12 -11.39
CA ILE A 64 4.46 18.11 -11.36
C ILE A 64 5.36 18.26 -12.59
#